data_AF-A0A6A3HJM1-F1
#
_entry.id   AF-A0A6A3HJM1-F1
#
_cell.length_a   1.000
_cell.length_b   1.000
_cell.length_c   1.000
_cell.angle_alpha   90.00
_cell.angle_beta   90.00
_cell.angle_gamma   90.00
#
_symmetry.space_group_name_H-M   'P 1'
#
loop_
_entity.id
_entity.type
_entity.pdbx_description
1 polymer ?
#
loop_
_entity_poly.entity_id
_entity_poly.type
_entity_poly.pdbx_seq_one_letter_code
_entity_poly.pdbx_strand_id
1 'polypeptide(L)'
;MLLEYKVEQDNWAALLPLIQANLNHSPVASLANHAPAEVFLGVKAKTPLQKILIGSDAIAANVVTTGDFSPGVREAVGNLRASLDGMHREVATAKEKQTKRNQSNQRGARSVNFHVGDYVLWSRVDAKKKGNKLSVTWVGPYRVIGANANSFEIEHLSTATTKFAHASRLKM
;
A
#
# COMPACT_ATOMS: atom_id res chain seq x y z
N MET A 1 -3.23 2.30 20.15
CA MET A 1 -2.10 1.38 20.43
C MET A 1 -1.08 1.93 21.44
N LEU A 2 -0.27 2.97 21.17
CA LEU A 2 0.72 3.45 22.17
C LEU A 2 0.08 3.84 23.52
N LEU A 3 -1.00 4.63 23.49
CA LEU A 3 -1.77 5.01 24.68
C LEU A 3 -2.46 3.83 25.36
N GLU A 4 -2.98 2.87 24.57
CA GLU A 4 -3.64 1.66 25.10
C GLU A 4 -2.67 0.76 25.88
N TYR A 5 -1.43 0.65 25.41
CA TYR A 5 -0.38 -0.13 26.05
C TYR A 5 0.47 0.69 27.03
N LYS A 6 0.13 1.98 27.26
CA LYS A 6 0.88 2.92 28.11
C LYS A 6 2.38 2.97 27.76
N VAL A 7 2.69 2.88 26.47
CA VAL A 7 4.05 2.95 25.95
C VAL A 7 4.37 4.40 25.57
N GLU A 8 5.46 4.93 26.10
CA GLU A 8 5.98 6.25 25.72
C GLU A 8 6.34 6.28 24.23
N GLN A 9 6.16 7.43 23.58
CA GLN A 9 6.33 7.56 22.13
C GLN A 9 7.74 7.16 21.65
N ASP A 10 8.78 7.47 22.43
CA ASP A 10 10.16 7.12 22.12
C ASP A 10 10.40 5.59 22.17
N ASN A 11 9.56 4.87 22.90
CA ASN A 11 9.63 3.42 23.08
C ASN A 11 8.70 2.64 22.14
N TRP A 12 8.19 3.27 21.07
CA TRP A 12 7.24 2.64 20.14
C TRP A 12 7.75 1.32 19.54
N ALA A 13 9.08 1.18 19.38
CA ALA A 13 9.71 -0.01 18.83
C ALA A 13 9.40 -1.27 19.66
N ALA A 14 9.07 -1.14 20.95
CA ALA A 14 8.64 -2.26 21.79
C ALA A 14 7.35 -2.94 21.27
N LEU A 15 6.53 -2.23 20.48
CA LEU A 15 5.32 -2.76 19.87
C LEU A 15 5.57 -3.45 18.52
N LEU A 16 6.76 -3.35 17.93
CA LEU A 16 7.06 -3.92 16.60
C LEU A 16 6.73 -5.42 16.49
N PRO A 17 7.13 -6.29 17.44
CA PRO A 17 6.82 -7.72 17.34
C PRO A 17 5.30 -7.97 17.33
N LEU A 18 4.54 -7.19 18.12
CA LEU A 18 3.10 -7.29 18.19
C LEU A 18 2.44 -6.82 16.87
N ILE A 19 2.88 -5.69 16.33
CA ILE A 19 2.37 -5.16 15.05
C ILE A 19 2.65 -6.15 13.92
N GLN A 20 3.88 -6.67 13.85
CA GLN A 20 4.28 -7.64 12.84
C GLN A 20 3.47 -8.94 12.96
N ALA A 21 3.28 -9.46 14.18
CA ALA A 21 2.44 -10.64 14.40
C ALA A 21 0.99 -10.41 13.95
N ASN A 22 0.41 -9.24 14.26
CA ASN A 22 -0.96 -8.90 13.85
C ASN A 22 -1.10 -8.80 12.33
N LEU A 23 -0.15 -8.18 11.63
CA LEU A 23 -0.18 -8.08 10.17
C LEU A 23 -0.02 -9.46 9.51
N ASN A 24 0.87 -10.30 10.03
CA ASN A 24 1.16 -11.60 9.43
C ASN A 24 0.09 -12.65 9.70
N HIS A 25 -0.65 -12.55 10.81
CA HIS A 25 -1.67 -13.53 11.21
C HIS A 25 -3.11 -13.03 11.08
N SER A 26 -3.33 -11.82 10.55
CA SER A 26 -4.68 -11.32 10.23
C SER A 26 -5.07 -11.66 8.80
N PRO A 27 -6.22 -12.33 8.58
CA PRO A 27 -6.76 -12.54 7.25
C PRO A 27 -7.11 -11.24 6.52
N VAL A 28 -6.87 -11.20 5.21
CA VAL A 28 -7.21 -10.03 4.36
C VAL A 28 -7.97 -10.44 3.10
N ALA A 29 -8.95 -9.64 2.71
CA ALA A 29 -9.82 -9.93 1.56
C ALA A 29 -9.05 -10.09 0.24
N SER A 30 -7.95 -9.35 0.05
CA SER A 30 -7.08 -9.45 -1.13
C SER A 30 -6.39 -10.81 -1.27
N LEU A 31 -6.28 -11.58 -0.18
CA LEU A 31 -5.74 -12.94 -0.16
C LEU A 31 -6.85 -13.98 0.00
N ALA A 32 -8.04 -13.71 -0.55
CA ALA A 32 -9.22 -14.57 -0.40
C ALA A 32 -9.56 -14.89 1.07
N ASN A 33 -9.35 -13.93 1.97
CA ASN A 33 -9.52 -14.08 3.42
C ASN A 33 -8.57 -15.10 4.07
N HIS A 34 -7.37 -15.27 3.53
CA HIS A 34 -6.24 -15.91 4.21
C HIS A 34 -5.29 -14.89 4.83
N ALA A 35 -4.60 -15.28 5.90
CA ALA A 35 -3.54 -14.47 6.49
C ALA A 35 -2.23 -14.61 5.70
N PRO A 36 -1.35 -13.59 5.69
CA PRO A 36 -0.06 -13.68 5.03
C PRO A 36 0.78 -14.90 5.47
N ALA A 37 0.77 -15.24 6.76
CA ALA A 37 1.47 -16.42 7.28
C ALA A 37 0.93 -17.74 6.71
N GLU A 38 -0.38 -17.82 6.42
CA GLU A 38 -0.99 -19.00 5.80
C GLU A 38 -0.55 -19.15 4.35
N VAL A 39 -0.56 -18.06 3.59
CA VAL A 39 -0.18 -18.08 2.16
C VAL A 39 1.33 -18.26 1.99
N PHE A 40 2.14 -17.65 2.86
CA PHE A 40 3.60 -17.67 2.74
C PHE A 40 4.23 -18.93 3.33
N LEU A 41 3.76 -19.41 4.48
CA LEU A 41 4.37 -20.54 5.21
C LEU A 41 3.49 -21.80 5.22
N GLY A 42 2.24 -21.75 4.77
CA GLY A 42 1.29 -22.86 4.88
C GLY A 42 0.84 -23.15 6.33
N VAL A 43 1.18 -22.29 7.29
CA VAL A 43 0.84 -22.48 8.71
C VAL A 43 -0.47 -21.79 9.05
N LYS A 44 -1.32 -22.44 9.84
CA LYS A 44 -2.57 -21.85 10.31
C LYS A 44 -2.30 -20.55 11.08
N ALA A 45 -3.03 -19.50 10.75
CA ALA A 45 -2.90 -18.22 11.44
C ALA A 45 -3.20 -18.36 12.93
N LYS A 46 -2.32 -17.80 13.77
CA LYS A 46 -2.50 -17.72 15.23
C LYS A 46 -2.63 -16.26 15.60
N THR A 47 -3.83 -15.84 16.01
CA THR A 47 -4.04 -14.45 16.46
C THR A 47 -3.85 -14.35 17.97
N PRO A 48 -3.10 -13.35 18.48
CA PRO A 48 -2.98 -13.10 19.91
C PRO A 48 -4.32 -12.69 20.56
N LEU A 49 -5.33 -12.31 19.76
CA LEU A 49 -6.69 -11.99 20.23
C LEU A 49 -7.53 -13.24 20.60
N GLN A 50 -6.94 -14.43 20.57
CA GLN A 50 -7.62 -15.66 20.99
C GLN A 50 -7.85 -15.76 22.50
N LYS A 51 -7.26 -14.87 23.30
CA LYS A 51 -7.35 -14.90 24.77
C LYS A 51 -7.79 -13.55 25.28
N ILE A 52 -8.89 -13.49 26.01
CA ILE A 52 -9.41 -12.28 26.65
C ILE A 52 -9.22 -12.42 28.16
N LEU A 53 -8.75 -11.35 28.79
CA LEU A 53 -8.73 -11.23 30.25
C LEU A 53 -10.10 -10.74 30.74
N ILE A 54 -10.75 -11.49 31.64
CA ILE A 54 -11.97 -11.04 32.31
C ILE A 54 -11.61 -10.59 33.73
N GLY A 55 -11.83 -9.31 34.03
CA GLY A 55 -11.47 -8.69 35.30
C GLY A 55 -10.13 -7.94 35.25
N SER A 56 -9.66 -7.48 36.41
CA SER A 56 -8.48 -6.61 36.53
C SER A 56 -7.16 -7.37 36.67
N ASP A 57 -7.23 -8.60 37.17
CA ASP A 57 -6.04 -9.36 37.54
C ASP A 57 -5.63 -10.37 36.45
N ALA A 58 -4.36 -10.32 36.05
CA ALA A 58 -3.77 -11.19 35.03
C ALA A 58 -3.45 -12.59 35.57
N ILE A 59 -4.44 -13.28 36.14
CA ILE A 59 -4.32 -14.65 36.67
C ILE A 59 -4.79 -15.64 35.59
N ALA A 60 -4.16 -16.81 35.50
CA ALA A 60 -4.49 -17.83 34.50
C ALA A 60 -5.98 -18.23 34.46
N ALA A 61 -6.68 -18.16 35.60
CA ALA A 61 -8.13 -18.42 35.71
C ALA A 61 -9.00 -17.35 35.01
N ASN A 62 -8.49 -16.14 34.84
CA ASN A 62 -9.18 -15.01 34.21
C ASN A 62 -8.95 -14.92 32.70
N VAL A 63 -8.09 -15.79 32.16
CA VAL A 63 -7.75 -15.83 30.73
C VAL A 63 -8.68 -16.81 30.02
N VAL A 64 -9.72 -16.27 29.36
CA VAL A 64 -10.68 -17.08 28.60
C VAL A 64 -10.26 -17.16 27.13
N THR A 65 -10.23 -18.37 26.57
CA THR A 65 -10.00 -18.56 25.14
C THR A 65 -11.28 -18.22 24.38
N THR A 66 -11.23 -17.39 23.34
CA THR A 66 -12.37 -16.96 22.50
C THR A 66 -12.90 -18.06 21.57
N GLY A 67 -13.05 -19.28 22.10
CA GLY A 67 -13.67 -20.41 21.41
C GLY A 67 -15.19 -20.31 21.34
N ASP A 68 -15.84 -19.72 22.34
CA ASP A 68 -17.30 -19.68 22.44
C ASP A 68 -17.82 -18.27 22.70
N PHE A 69 -17.84 -17.44 21.66
CA PHE A 69 -18.72 -16.27 21.66
C PHE A 69 -20.17 -16.76 21.79
N SER A 70 -21.00 -16.11 22.62
CA SER A 70 -22.42 -16.43 22.63
C SER A 70 -23.01 -16.18 21.22
N PRO A 71 -24.06 -16.91 20.81
CA PRO A 71 -24.71 -16.70 19.50
C PRO A 71 -25.03 -15.23 19.22
N GLY A 72 -25.48 -14.48 20.23
CA GLY A 72 -25.79 -13.05 20.11
C GLY A 72 -24.57 -12.16 19.85
N VAL A 73 -23.39 -12.47 20.41
CA VAL A 73 -22.17 -11.70 20.11
C VAL A 73 -21.71 -11.96 18.68
N ARG A 74 -21.81 -13.21 18.20
CA ARG A 74 -21.49 -13.54 16.80
C ARG A 74 -22.40 -12.80 15.82
N GLU A 75 -23.69 -12.76 16.12
CA GLU A 75 -24.67 -12.03 15.32
C GLU A 75 -24.39 -10.53 15.31
N ALA A 76 -24.15 -9.92 16.49
CA ALA A 76 -23.82 -8.50 16.59
C ALA A 76 -22.54 -8.13 15.82
N VAL A 77 -21.48 -8.94 15.93
CA VAL A 77 -20.24 -8.73 15.18
C VAL A 77 -20.45 -8.94 13.68
N GLY A 78 -21.28 -9.92 13.28
CA GLY A 78 -21.67 -10.13 11.89
C GLY A 78 -22.39 -8.93 11.30
N ASN A 79 -23.36 -8.38 12.04
CA ASN A 79 -24.12 -7.18 11.66
C ASN A 79 -23.21 -5.95 11.55
N LEU A 80 -22.28 -5.78 12.50
CA LEU A 80 -21.30 -4.69 12.45
C LEU A 80 -20.38 -4.82 11.23
N ARG A 81 -19.87 -6.02 10.94
CA ARG A 81 -19.05 -6.27 9.74
C ARG A 81 -19.82 -5.97 8.46
N ALA A 82 -21.07 -6.43 8.35
CA ALA A 82 -21.91 -6.15 7.20
C ALA A 82 -22.17 -4.65 7.01
N SER A 83 -22.41 -3.92 8.10
CA SER A 83 -22.59 -2.47 8.08
C SER A 83 -21.31 -1.74 7.64
N LEU A 84 -20.15 -2.11 8.18
CA LEU A 84 -18.86 -1.55 7.79
C LEU A 84 -18.50 -1.88 6.34
N ASP A 85 -18.80 -3.09 5.88
CA ASP A 85 -18.60 -3.48 4.47
C ASP A 85 -19.48 -2.67 3.53
N GLY A 86 -20.74 -2.38 3.92
CA GLY A 86 -21.61 -1.46 3.21
C GLY A 86 -21.00 -0.06 3.09
N MET A 87 -20.56 0.50 4.22
CA MET A 87 -19.90 1.81 4.27
C MET A 87 -18.61 1.84 3.43
N HIS A 88 -17.77 0.79 3.52
CA HIS A 88 -16.55 0.69 2.72
C HIS A 88 -16.83 0.58 1.23
N ARG A 89 -17.91 -0.10 0.81
CA ARG A 89 -18.34 -0.14 -0.60
C ARG A 89 -18.78 1.23 -1.09
N GLU A 90 -19.50 1.99 -0.27
CA GLU A 90 -19.89 3.36 -0.58
C GLU A 90 -18.65 4.25 -0.73
N VAL A 91 -17.69 4.16 0.20
CA VAL A 91 -16.41 4.88 0.13
C VAL A 91 -15.60 4.48 -1.10
N ALA A 92 -15.50 3.19 -1.40
CA ALA A 92 -14.80 2.69 -2.59
C ALA A 92 -15.44 3.22 -3.87
N THR A 93 -16.77 3.20 -3.96
CA THR A 93 -17.54 3.75 -5.08
C THR A 93 -17.35 5.25 -5.22
N ALA A 94 -17.40 6.00 -4.11
CA ALA A 94 -17.16 7.44 -4.10
C ALA A 94 -15.72 7.77 -4.54
N LYS A 95 -14.73 7.01 -4.06
CA LYS A 95 -13.33 7.13 -4.45
C LYS A 95 -13.12 6.80 -5.93
N GLU A 96 -13.79 5.79 -6.47
CA GLU A 96 -13.73 5.46 -7.89
C GLU A 96 -14.38 6.55 -8.74
N LYS A 97 -15.57 7.05 -8.36
CA LYS A 97 -16.22 8.20 -9.02
C LYS A 97 -15.32 9.44 -9.02
N GLN A 98 -14.69 9.73 -7.87
CA GLN A 98 -13.72 10.82 -7.76
C GLN A 98 -12.49 10.57 -8.63
N THR A 99 -12.00 9.33 -8.71
CA THR A 99 -10.86 8.95 -9.56
C THR A 99 -11.21 9.13 -11.03
N LYS A 100 -12.39 8.69 -11.48
CA LYS A 100 -12.89 8.90 -12.85
C LYS A 100 -13.08 10.38 -13.16
N ARG A 101 -13.65 11.17 -12.24
CA ARG A 101 -13.76 12.64 -12.39
C ARG A 101 -12.39 13.30 -12.46
N ASN A 102 -11.44 12.86 -11.65
CA ASN A 102 -10.07 13.35 -11.72
C ASN A 102 -9.45 13.00 -13.07
N GLN A 103 -9.56 11.75 -13.53
CA GLN A 103 -9.10 11.29 -14.85
C GLN A 103 -9.74 12.09 -15.99
N SER A 104 -11.05 12.32 -15.98
CA SER A 104 -11.74 13.14 -17.00
C SER A 104 -11.30 14.61 -16.96
N ASN A 105 -10.97 15.11 -15.77
CA ASN A 105 -10.41 16.45 -15.58
C ASN A 105 -8.91 16.52 -15.88
N GLN A 106 -8.21 15.39 -16.04
CA GLN A 106 -6.83 15.37 -16.54
C GLN A 106 -6.85 15.70 -18.04
N ARG A 107 -7.01 16.99 -18.35
CA ARG A 107 -6.69 17.56 -19.65
C ARG A 107 -5.18 17.44 -19.87
N GLY A 108 -4.72 16.29 -20.37
CA GLY A 108 -3.32 16.11 -20.78
C GLY A 108 -2.67 14.79 -20.39
N ALA A 109 -3.33 13.87 -19.68
CA ALA A 109 -2.81 12.51 -19.50
C ALA A 109 -3.02 11.69 -20.77
N ARG A 110 -2.35 12.10 -21.85
CA ARG A 110 -2.15 11.23 -23.01
C ARG A 110 -1.41 10.00 -22.53
N SER A 111 -1.86 8.82 -22.92
CA SER A 111 -0.99 7.65 -23.00
C SER A 111 0.16 8.05 -23.93
N VAL A 112 1.31 8.39 -23.37
CA VAL A 112 2.47 8.76 -24.16
C VAL A 112 3.11 7.45 -24.60
N ASN A 113 2.68 6.96 -25.76
CA ASN A 113 3.29 5.81 -26.41
C ASN A 113 4.51 6.32 -27.17
N PHE A 114 5.68 6.20 -26.56
CA PHE A 114 6.93 6.43 -27.25
C PHE A 114 7.26 5.21 -28.11
N HIS A 115 7.78 5.45 -29.31
CA HIS A 115 8.26 4.41 -30.20
C HIS A 115 9.78 4.41 -30.24
N VAL A 116 10.37 3.26 -30.59
CA VAL A 116 11.80 3.17 -30.85
C VAL A 116 12.15 4.15 -31.97
N GLY A 117 13.13 5.02 -31.73
CA GLY A 117 13.54 6.11 -32.61
C GLY A 117 13.04 7.49 -32.17
N ASP A 118 12.06 7.59 -31.28
CA ASP A 118 11.56 8.88 -30.79
C ASP A 118 12.63 9.62 -29.98
N TYR A 119 12.72 10.94 -30.18
CA TYR A 119 13.54 11.80 -29.35
C TYR A 119 12.74 12.30 -28.15
N VAL A 120 13.31 12.16 -26.96
CA VAL A 120 12.66 12.44 -25.69
C VAL A 120 13.60 13.16 -24.72
N LEU A 121 13.03 14.02 -23.90
CA LEU A 121 13.66 14.59 -22.72
C LEU A 121 13.41 13.70 -21.51
N TRP A 122 14.45 13.52 -20.69
CA TRP A 122 14.35 12.76 -19.45
C TRP A 122 14.31 13.66 -18.23
N SER A 123 13.39 13.39 -17.30
CA SER A 123 13.32 14.11 -16.03
C SER A 123 14.37 13.58 -15.04
N ARG A 124 15.33 14.43 -14.65
CA ARG A 124 16.29 14.10 -13.58
C ARG A 124 15.59 14.09 -12.23
N VAL A 125 15.62 12.95 -11.53
CA VAL A 125 15.17 12.82 -10.12
C VAL A 125 16.27 13.28 -9.16
N ASP A 126 17.54 13.05 -9.52
CA ASP A 126 18.69 13.34 -8.67
C ASP A 126 19.41 14.60 -9.09
N ALA A 127 18.96 15.73 -8.56
CA ALA A 127 19.87 16.79 -8.18
C ALA A 127 19.31 17.40 -6.92
N LYS A 128 20.12 17.48 -5.86
CA LYS A 128 19.87 18.33 -4.68
C LYS A 128 19.73 19.78 -5.16
N LYS A 129 18.58 20.14 -5.72
CA LYS A 129 18.28 21.51 -6.09
C LYS A 129 17.99 22.25 -4.79
N LYS A 130 18.86 23.22 -4.47
CA LYS A 130 18.47 24.32 -3.59
C LYS A 130 17.41 25.14 -4.35
N GLY A 131 16.12 24.84 -4.13
CA GLY A 131 15.02 25.49 -4.86
C GLY A 131 13.67 24.75 -4.72
N ASN A 132 12.65 25.27 -5.41
CA ASN A 132 11.24 24.87 -5.27
C ASN A 132 11.03 23.34 -5.33
N LYS A 133 10.63 22.79 -4.18
CA LYS A 133 10.06 21.45 -4.00
C LYS A 133 8.95 21.31 -5.05
N LEU A 134 9.01 20.26 -5.88
CA LEU A 134 8.12 19.98 -7.04
C LEU A 134 8.55 20.49 -8.42
N SER A 135 9.65 21.22 -8.57
CA SER A 135 10.13 21.58 -9.92
C SER A 135 10.80 20.38 -10.64
N VAL A 136 10.29 20.02 -11.82
CA VAL A 136 10.87 18.96 -12.68
C VAL A 136 11.85 19.59 -13.67
N THR A 137 13.03 18.99 -13.82
CA THR A 137 14.04 19.43 -14.79
C THR A 137 14.16 18.40 -15.90
N TRP A 138 13.79 18.81 -17.10
CA TRP A 138 13.92 18.01 -18.32
C TRP A 138 15.33 18.20 -18.88
N VAL A 139 16.03 17.10 -19.13
CA VAL A 139 17.43 17.11 -19.55
C VAL A 139 17.60 16.33 -20.82
N GLY A 140 18.30 16.97 -21.77
CA GLY A 140 18.96 16.38 -22.93
C GLY A 140 18.01 15.74 -23.95
N PRO A 141 18.34 15.78 -25.24
CA PRO A 141 17.72 14.89 -26.19
C PRO A 141 18.29 13.48 -25.95
N TYR A 142 17.41 12.57 -25.58
CA TYR A 142 17.65 11.14 -25.62
C TYR A 142 16.89 10.56 -26.82
N ARG A 143 17.34 9.41 -27.33
CA ARG A 143 16.59 8.61 -28.30
C ARG A 143 16.09 7.34 -27.63
N VAL A 144 14.83 7.00 -27.84
CA VAL A 144 14.28 5.72 -27.38
C VAL A 144 14.87 4.61 -28.24
N ILE A 145 15.56 3.66 -27.60
CA ILE A 145 16.18 2.51 -28.27
C ILE A 145 15.43 1.20 -28.00
N GLY A 146 14.60 1.16 -26.96
CA GLY A 146 13.81 -0.03 -26.61
C GLY A 146 12.54 0.31 -25.83
N ALA A 147 11.51 -0.53 -25.98
CA ALA A 147 10.25 -0.43 -25.27
C ALA A 147 9.95 -1.76 -24.55
N ASN A 148 9.99 -1.74 -23.22
CA ASN A 148 9.62 -2.85 -22.35
C ASN A 148 8.18 -2.68 -21.85
N ALA A 149 7.63 -3.72 -21.21
CA ALA A 149 6.24 -3.72 -20.72
C ALA A 149 5.87 -2.50 -19.85
N ASN A 150 6.80 -2.02 -19.00
CA ASN A 150 6.56 -0.90 -18.08
C ASN A 150 7.67 0.18 -18.11
N SER A 151 8.60 0.12 -19.06
CA SER A 151 9.73 1.05 -19.13
C SER A 151 10.25 1.22 -20.56
N PHE A 152 10.93 2.33 -20.81
CA PHE A 152 11.61 2.61 -22.07
C PHE A 152 13.11 2.66 -21.83
N GLU A 153 13.87 2.11 -22.76
CA GLU A 153 15.31 2.29 -22.82
C GLU A 153 15.63 3.50 -23.69
N ILE A 154 16.40 4.44 -23.13
CA ILE A 154 16.74 5.71 -23.77
C ILE A 154 18.26 5.86 -23.83
N GLU A 155 18.76 6.43 -24.91
CA GLU A 155 20.17 6.65 -25.18
C GLU A 155 20.45 8.15 -25.31
N HIS A 156 21.45 8.65 -24.58
CA HIS A 156 21.87 10.03 -24.70
C HIS A 156 22.68 10.25 -25.98
N LEU A 157 22.29 11.23 -26.82
CA LEU A 157 22.83 11.36 -28.18
C LEU A 157 24.32 11.68 -28.26
N SER A 158 24.90 12.38 -27.28
CA SER A 158 26.31 12.78 -27.34
C SER A 158 27.25 11.86 -26.57
N THR A 159 26.74 11.15 -25.56
CA THR A 159 27.57 10.30 -24.68
C THR A 159 27.29 8.81 -24.86
N ALA A 160 26.35 8.46 -25.74
CA ALA A 160 25.86 7.09 -25.98
C ALA A 160 25.47 6.35 -24.68
N THR A 161 25.11 7.09 -23.63
CA THR A 161 24.80 6.51 -22.32
C THR A 161 23.35 6.09 -22.30
N THR A 162 23.11 4.81 -22.01
CA THR A 162 21.75 4.24 -21.94
C THR A 162 21.17 4.33 -20.54
N LYS A 163 19.84 4.40 -20.44
CA LYS A 163 19.07 4.41 -19.19
C LYS A 163 17.71 3.76 -19.39
N PHE A 164 17.15 3.19 -18.31
CA PHE A 164 15.75 2.79 -18.26
C PHE A 164 14.91 3.85 -17.55
N ALA A 165 13.82 4.28 -18.18
CA ALA A 165 12.91 5.28 -17.63
C ALA A 165 11.44 4.84 -17.77
N HIS A 166 10.62 5.10 -16.76
CA HIS A 166 9.17 4.96 -16.88
C HIS A 166 8.59 6.04 -17.80
N ALA A 167 7.49 5.76 -18.49
CA ALA A 167 6.84 6.69 -19.43
C ALA A 167 6.58 8.08 -18.79
N SER A 168 6.17 8.11 -17.53
CA SER A 168 5.91 9.35 -16.76
C SER A 168 7.15 10.22 -16.51
N ARG A 169 8.35 9.71 -16.81
CA ARG A 169 9.63 10.41 -16.65
C ARG A 169 10.19 10.92 -17.98
N LEU A 170 9.45 10.72 -19.07
CA LEU A 170 9.83 11.12 -20.43
C LEU A 170 8.85 12.17 -20.97
N LYS A 171 9.35 13.01 -21.87
CA LYS A 171 8.58 14.02 -22.56
C LYS A 171 9.13 14.19 -23.98
N MET A 172 8.28 14.33 -24.99
CA MET A 172 8.73 14.79 -26.32
C MET A 172 9.19 16.24 -26.29
#